data_AF-A0A966D4Z0-F1
#
_entry.id   AF-A0A966D4Z0-F1
#
_cell.length_a   1.000
_cell.length_b   1.000
_cell.length_c   1.000
_cell.angle_alpha   90.00
_cell.angle_beta   90.00
_cell.angle_gamma   90.00
#
_symmetry.space_group_name_H-M   'P 1'
#
loop_
_entity.id
_entity.type
_entity.pdbx_description
1 polymer ?
#
loop_
_entity_poly.entity_id
_entity_poly.type
_entity_poly.pdbx_seq_one_letter_code
_entity_poly.pdbx_strand_id
1 'polypeptide(L)'
;KKKVRKDAVKMISVLVTASPEYMNSLNREDQIHYFDECFKFCQRRFGKKNCIEMNIHFDETNPHAHISVVPIIKGKLCAKEIMTMRALYELQDEFPKAMRERGFNVERGEGGDPKERRKHLSEEEYRLKMWNETLKEKEKGLKKFEQRLEDKLNGLEVPRQALQDAQEGPQLHLGVSEPLFGDKTKVKIDKHELKEVLDRAELSNNLLATVGADRLRLRQQHEELNRLREKAAEAKRLADRRAELLQELESEHRMIMRQNTEIRDRNTELYTENTLMKEFIAHKGLSEDFEDWAGALREAQETLEAELELS
;
A
#
# COMPACT_ATOMS: atom_id res chain seq x y z
N LYS A 1 -39.43 -20.54 -20.16
CA LYS A 1 -38.41 -20.21 -19.13
C LYS A 1 -38.47 -18.70 -18.86
N LYS A 2 -38.53 -18.23 -17.61
CA LYS A 2 -38.44 -16.78 -17.31
C LYS A 2 -37.00 -16.30 -17.55
N LYS A 3 -36.84 -15.13 -18.16
CA LYS A 3 -35.53 -14.47 -18.37
C LYS A 3 -34.87 -14.16 -17.03
N VAL A 4 -33.57 -14.40 -16.91
CA VAL A 4 -32.78 -13.97 -15.74
C VAL A 4 -32.80 -12.44 -15.68
N ARG A 5 -33.02 -11.87 -14.50
CA ARG A 5 -33.06 -10.40 -14.35
C ARG A 5 -31.70 -9.79 -14.69
N LYS A 6 -31.71 -8.57 -15.23
CA LYS A 6 -30.47 -7.83 -15.57
C LYS A 6 -29.55 -7.60 -14.36
N ASP A 7 -30.14 -7.47 -13.18
CA ASP A 7 -29.48 -7.21 -11.89
C ASP A 7 -29.27 -8.48 -11.04
N ALA A 8 -29.49 -9.67 -11.61
CA ALA A 8 -29.33 -10.90 -10.86
C ALA A 8 -27.84 -11.16 -10.53
N VAL A 9 -27.56 -11.47 -9.27
CA VAL A 9 -26.24 -11.99 -8.87
C VAL A 9 -26.04 -13.36 -9.51
N LYS A 10 -25.20 -13.41 -10.54
CA LYS A 10 -24.91 -14.63 -11.31
C LYS A 10 -23.88 -15.52 -10.62
N MET A 11 -22.97 -14.90 -9.88
CA MET A 11 -21.83 -15.56 -9.24
C MET A 11 -21.48 -14.82 -7.95
N ILE A 12 -21.01 -15.56 -6.97
CA ILE A 12 -20.46 -15.04 -5.72
C ILE A 12 -19.01 -15.51 -5.65
N SER A 13 -18.09 -14.58 -5.48
CA SER A 13 -16.68 -14.89 -5.23
C SER A 13 -16.46 -14.97 -3.72
N VAL A 14 -15.98 -16.10 -3.24
CA VAL A 14 -15.60 -16.32 -1.85
C VAL A 14 -14.09 -16.29 -1.75
N LEU A 15 -13.54 -15.29 -1.07
CA LEU A 15 -12.12 -15.23 -0.75
C LEU A 15 -11.85 -16.09 0.50
N VAL A 16 -10.88 -16.99 0.41
CA VAL A 16 -10.40 -17.81 1.52
C VAL A 16 -8.90 -17.62 1.70
N THR A 17 -8.48 -17.37 2.95
CA THR A 17 -7.09 -17.23 3.36
C THR A 17 -6.99 -17.35 4.88
N ALA A 18 -5.79 -17.22 5.43
CA ALA A 18 -5.52 -17.03 6.85
C ALA A 18 -4.53 -15.87 7.02
N SER A 19 -4.02 -15.63 8.24
CA SER A 19 -3.03 -14.58 8.44
C SER A 19 -1.76 -14.87 7.62
N PRO A 20 -1.04 -13.82 7.14
CA PRO A 20 0.20 -14.00 6.41
C PRO A 20 1.23 -14.85 7.16
N GLU A 21 1.30 -14.69 8.49
CA GLU A 21 2.22 -15.45 9.34
C GLU A 21 1.89 -16.94 9.31
N TYR A 22 0.61 -17.30 9.37
CA TYR A 22 0.18 -18.70 9.34
C TYR A 22 0.36 -19.31 7.94
N MET A 23 -0.13 -18.65 6.89
CA MET A 23 -0.03 -19.18 5.53
C MET A 23 1.43 -19.37 5.08
N ASN A 24 2.30 -18.42 5.42
CA ASN A 24 3.72 -18.50 5.08
C ASN A 24 4.52 -19.45 5.98
N SER A 25 3.95 -19.91 7.10
CA SER A 25 4.54 -20.97 7.92
C SER A 25 4.35 -22.37 7.33
N LEU A 26 3.34 -22.55 6.48
CA LEU A 26 3.04 -23.80 5.81
C LEU A 26 3.91 -23.97 4.57
N ASN A 27 4.34 -25.20 4.28
CA ASN A 27 4.96 -25.53 3.00
C ASN A 27 3.90 -25.51 1.87
N ARG A 28 4.35 -25.58 0.61
CA ARG A 28 3.45 -25.48 -0.56
C ARG A 28 2.39 -26.60 -0.59
N GLU A 29 2.74 -27.82 -0.20
CA GLU A 29 1.80 -28.95 -0.18
C GLU A 29 0.70 -28.74 0.87
N ASP A 30 1.07 -28.29 2.07
CA ASP A 30 0.14 -27.98 3.15
C ASP A 30 -0.76 -26.78 2.82
N GLN A 31 -0.24 -25.76 2.12
CA GLN A 31 -1.05 -24.66 1.59
C GLN A 31 -2.10 -25.17 0.60
N ILE A 32 -1.69 -26.01 -0.36
CA ILE A 32 -2.61 -26.60 -1.33
C ILE A 32 -3.67 -27.46 -0.61
N HIS A 33 -3.25 -28.25 0.39
CA HIS A 33 -4.17 -29.05 1.18
C HIS A 33 -5.17 -28.18 1.96
N TYR A 34 -4.72 -27.07 2.53
CA TYR A 34 -5.59 -26.09 3.19
C TYR A 34 -6.66 -25.56 2.24
N PHE A 35 -6.28 -25.15 1.03
CA PHE A 35 -7.23 -24.64 0.05
C PHE A 35 -8.17 -25.71 -0.50
N ASP A 36 -7.70 -26.94 -0.70
CA ASP A 36 -8.56 -28.08 -1.08
C ASP A 36 -9.64 -28.34 0.00
N GLU A 37 -9.28 -28.30 1.27
CA GLU A 37 -10.25 -28.43 2.37
C GLU A 37 -11.22 -27.24 2.46
N CYS A 38 -10.74 -26.01 2.17
CA CYS A 38 -11.61 -24.84 2.01
C CYS A 38 -12.63 -25.06 0.88
N PHE A 39 -12.20 -25.57 -0.28
CA PHE A 39 -13.07 -25.83 -1.41
C PHE A 39 -14.12 -26.89 -1.08
N LYS A 40 -13.72 -28.00 -0.44
CA LYS A 40 -14.64 -29.04 0.04
C LYS A 40 -15.64 -28.49 1.05
N PHE A 41 -15.23 -27.57 1.93
CA PHE A 41 -16.16 -26.86 2.83
C PHE A 41 -17.19 -26.05 2.06
N CYS A 42 -16.76 -25.25 1.08
CA CYS A 42 -17.67 -24.49 0.22
C CYS A 42 -18.63 -25.40 -0.55
N GLN A 43 -18.15 -26.53 -1.07
CA GLN A 43 -19.00 -27.52 -1.75
C GLN A 43 -20.06 -28.12 -0.84
N ARG A 44 -19.73 -28.42 0.43
CA ARG A 44 -20.71 -28.88 1.43
C ARG A 44 -21.72 -27.78 1.76
N ARG A 45 -21.26 -26.53 1.85
CA ARG A 45 -22.08 -25.39 2.28
C ARG A 45 -23.03 -24.86 1.21
N PHE A 46 -22.55 -24.74 -0.02
CA PHE A 46 -23.27 -24.12 -1.14
C PHE A 46 -23.75 -25.13 -2.18
N GLY A 47 -23.29 -26.37 -2.10
CA GLY A 47 -23.60 -27.46 -3.03
C GLY A 47 -22.47 -27.69 -4.03
N LYS A 48 -22.09 -28.96 -4.21
CA LYS A 48 -20.96 -29.36 -5.06
C LYS A 48 -21.05 -28.84 -6.50
N LYS A 49 -22.26 -28.81 -7.08
CA LYS A 49 -22.51 -28.30 -8.45
C LYS A 49 -22.52 -26.77 -8.54
N ASN A 50 -22.64 -26.08 -7.41
CA ASN A 50 -22.68 -24.63 -7.35
C ASN A 50 -21.27 -24.03 -7.25
N CYS A 51 -20.29 -24.74 -6.66
CA CYS A 51 -18.89 -24.35 -6.68
C CYS A 51 -18.24 -24.79 -8.00
N ILE A 52 -17.98 -23.83 -8.89
CA ILE A 52 -17.55 -24.10 -10.28
C ILE A 52 -16.03 -24.15 -10.43
N GLU A 53 -15.31 -23.29 -9.72
CA GLU A 53 -13.85 -23.20 -9.82
C GLU A 53 -13.26 -22.64 -8.52
N MET A 54 -11.97 -22.90 -8.33
CA MET A 54 -11.13 -22.27 -7.32
C MET A 54 -9.80 -21.87 -7.95
N ASN A 55 -9.43 -20.60 -7.83
CA ASN A 55 -8.13 -20.08 -8.26
C ASN A 55 -7.32 -19.76 -7.01
N ILE A 56 -6.09 -20.27 -6.94
CA ILE A 56 -5.19 -20.05 -5.80
C ILE A 56 -4.06 -19.13 -6.27
N HIS A 57 -3.86 -18.02 -5.58
CA HIS A 57 -2.81 -17.05 -5.86
C HIS A 57 -1.65 -17.28 -4.90
N PHE A 58 -0.46 -17.53 -5.44
CA PHE A 58 0.79 -17.75 -4.69
C PHE A 58 1.86 -16.70 -5.00
N ASP A 59 1.59 -15.82 -5.94
CA ASP A 59 2.44 -14.75 -6.46
C ASP A 59 2.24 -13.42 -5.74
N GLU A 60 1.30 -13.38 -4.80
CA GLU A 60 1.01 -12.22 -3.96
C GLU A 60 1.60 -12.34 -2.55
N THR A 61 1.46 -11.29 -1.74
CA THR A 61 2.08 -11.22 -0.39
C THR A 61 1.56 -12.28 0.58
N ASN A 62 0.28 -12.63 0.45
CA ASN A 62 -0.37 -13.63 1.28
C ASN A 62 -1.10 -14.63 0.37
N PRO A 63 -0.75 -15.93 0.42
CA PRO A 63 -1.47 -16.94 -0.33
C PRO A 63 -2.96 -16.93 -0.01
N HIS A 64 -3.79 -16.87 -1.04
CA HIS A 64 -5.25 -16.86 -0.90
C HIS A 64 -5.91 -17.52 -2.11
N ALA A 65 -7.19 -17.88 -1.97
CA ALA A 65 -7.95 -18.44 -3.07
C ALA A 65 -9.30 -17.76 -3.24
N HIS A 66 -9.73 -17.67 -4.50
CA HIS A 66 -11.07 -17.24 -4.88
C HIS A 66 -11.88 -18.44 -5.35
N ILE A 67 -13.02 -18.67 -4.69
CA ILE A 67 -13.96 -19.73 -5.04
C ILE A 67 -15.19 -19.11 -5.69
N SER A 68 -15.46 -19.50 -6.94
CA SER A 68 -16.61 -19.03 -7.70
C SER A 68 -17.83 -19.91 -7.41
N VAL A 69 -18.90 -19.30 -6.87
CA VAL A 69 -20.15 -19.98 -6.50
C VAL A 69 -21.32 -19.44 -7.31
N VAL A 70 -22.00 -20.31 -8.07
CA VAL A 70 -23.25 -19.98 -8.76
C VAL A 70 -24.42 -20.26 -7.82
N PRO A 71 -25.23 -19.27 -7.42
CA PRO A 71 -26.23 -19.43 -6.36
C PRO A 71 -27.53 -20.05 -6.90
N ILE A 72 -27.47 -21.31 -7.36
CA ILE A 72 -28.66 -22.02 -7.87
C ILE A 72 -29.36 -22.73 -6.71
N ILE A 73 -30.60 -22.30 -6.43
CA ILE A 73 -31.50 -22.91 -5.45
C ILE A 73 -32.79 -23.32 -6.16
N LYS A 74 -33.12 -24.62 -6.07
CA LYS A 74 -34.32 -25.20 -6.70
C LYS A 74 -34.47 -24.81 -8.19
N GLY A 75 -33.34 -24.79 -8.92
CA GLY A 75 -33.29 -24.45 -10.35
C GLY A 75 -33.36 -22.95 -10.68
N LYS A 76 -33.24 -22.06 -9.70
CA LYS A 76 -33.27 -20.59 -9.89
C LYS A 76 -32.02 -19.93 -9.30
N LEU A 77 -31.54 -18.88 -9.94
CA LEU A 77 -30.49 -18.01 -9.37
C LEU A 77 -31.07 -17.19 -8.21
N CYS A 78 -30.61 -17.47 -6.99
CA CYS A 78 -31.07 -16.80 -5.78
C CYS A 78 -29.95 -16.66 -4.73
N ALA A 79 -29.07 -15.67 -4.91
CA ALA A 79 -28.03 -15.35 -3.93
C ALA A 79 -28.61 -14.94 -2.56
N LYS A 80 -29.74 -14.24 -2.55
CA LYS A 80 -30.40 -13.73 -1.34
C LYS A 80 -30.76 -14.83 -0.34
N GLU A 81 -31.07 -16.04 -0.80
CA GLU A 81 -31.42 -17.15 0.09
C GLU A 81 -30.20 -17.76 0.79
N ILE A 82 -29.03 -17.75 0.15
CA ILE A 82 -27.80 -18.35 0.71
C ILE A 82 -26.87 -17.33 1.38
N MET A 83 -26.99 -16.05 1.04
CA MET A 83 -26.20 -14.94 1.60
C MET A 83 -27.04 -14.07 2.54
N THR A 84 -27.76 -14.69 3.47
CA THR A 84 -28.43 -13.96 4.55
C THR A 84 -27.44 -13.62 5.65
N MET A 85 -27.73 -12.57 6.45
CA MET A 85 -26.88 -12.22 7.60
C MET A 85 -26.64 -13.42 8.52
N ARG A 86 -27.70 -14.16 8.85
CA ARG A 86 -27.61 -15.38 9.66
C ARG A 86 -26.68 -16.42 9.03
N ALA A 87 -26.85 -16.70 7.75
CA ALA A 87 -26.01 -17.65 7.01
C ALA A 87 -24.52 -17.24 7.01
N LEU A 88 -24.23 -15.94 6.93
CA LEU A 88 -22.86 -15.42 6.99
C LEU A 88 -22.25 -15.53 8.39
N TYR A 89 -23.03 -15.28 9.45
CA TYR A 89 -22.57 -15.51 10.82
C TYR A 89 -22.26 -16.99 11.08
N GLU A 90 -23.18 -17.88 10.69
CA GLU A 90 -23.01 -19.33 10.79
C GLU A 90 -21.77 -19.79 10.00
N LEU A 91 -21.57 -19.26 8.78
CA LEU A 91 -20.37 -19.54 7.99
C LEU A 91 -19.07 -19.19 8.75
N GLN A 92 -19.02 -18.01 9.37
CA GLN A 92 -17.86 -17.57 10.14
C GLN A 92 -17.66 -18.37 11.45
N ASP A 93 -18.73 -18.99 11.97
CA ASP A 93 -18.68 -19.87 13.14
C ASP A 93 -18.19 -21.29 12.80
N GLU A 94 -18.68 -21.83 11.70
CA GLU A 94 -18.48 -23.22 11.30
C GLU A 94 -17.15 -23.43 10.58
N PHE A 95 -16.73 -22.46 9.75
CA PHE A 95 -15.54 -22.59 8.93
C PHE A 95 -14.27 -22.88 9.77
N PRO A 96 -13.93 -22.11 10.82
CA PRO A 96 -12.73 -22.41 11.62
C PRO A 96 -12.81 -23.76 12.33
N LYS A 97 -14.00 -24.19 12.76
CA LYS A 97 -14.21 -25.51 13.40
C LYS A 97 -13.91 -26.63 12.41
N ALA A 98 -14.46 -26.53 11.20
CA ALA A 98 -14.24 -27.50 10.14
C ALA A 98 -12.77 -27.59 9.74
N MET A 99 -12.05 -26.46 9.68
CA MET A 99 -10.62 -26.45 9.36
C MET A 99 -9.78 -27.06 10.49
N ARG A 100 -10.11 -26.80 11.76
CA ARG A 100 -9.44 -27.43 12.91
C ARG A 100 -9.62 -28.94 12.97
N GLU A 101 -10.80 -29.45 12.64
CA GLU A 101 -11.05 -30.90 12.54
C GLU A 101 -10.15 -31.58 11.48
N ARG A 102 -9.60 -30.79 10.54
CA ARG A 102 -8.69 -31.25 9.49
C ARG A 102 -7.22 -30.99 9.79
N GLY A 103 -6.90 -30.56 11.02
CA GLY A 103 -5.53 -30.33 11.48
C GLY A 103 -5.01 -28.91 11.28
N PHE A 104 -5.82 -27.96 10.81
CA PHE A 104 -5.38 -26.58 10.62
C PHE A 104 -5.66 -25.72 11.85
N ASN A 105 -4.63 -25.06 12.39
CA ASN A 105 -4.75 -24.24 13.60
C ASN A 105 -5.25 -22.82 13.25
N VAL A 106 -6.55 -22.71 12.98
CA VAL A 106 -7.20 -21.43 12.66
C VAL A 106 -8.28 -21.09 13.68
N GLU A 107 -8.42 -19.80 13.97
CA GLU A 107 -9.39 -19.26 14.91
C GLU A 107 -10.44 -18.40 14.22
N ARG A 108 -11.56 -18.15 14.92
CA ARG A 108 -12.61 -17.29 14.40
C ARG A 108 -12.17 -15.83 14.50
N GLY A 109 -12.35 -15.06 13.43
CA GLY A 109 -12.08 -13.63 13.44
C GLY A 109 -13.04 -12.84 14.34
N GLU A 110 -12.52 -11.81 15.00
CA GLU A 110 -13.31 -10.89 15.84
C GLU A 110 -13.91 -9.78 14.97
N GLY A 111 -15.20 -9.47 15.12
CA GLY A 111 -15.85 -8.43 14.30
C GLY A 111 -17.34 -8.64 14.04
N GLY A 112 -17.93 -9.69 14.62
CA GLY A 112 -19.37 -9.89 14.66
C GLY A 112 -20.10 -9.06 15.71
N ASP A 113 -19.38 -8.39 16.62
CA ASP A 113 -20.01 -7.55 17.66
C ASP A 113 -20.67 -6.34 16.98
N PRO A 114 -21.99 -6.12 17.19
CA PRO A 114 -22.68 -4.95 16.67
C PRO A 114 -22.05 -3.60 17.07
N LYS A 115 -21.32 -3.54 18.18
CA LYS A 115 -20.72 -2.31 18.74
C LYS A 115 -19.34 -1.97 18.15
N GLU A 116 -18.57 -2.97 17.73
CA GLU A 116 -17.20 -2.81 17.22
C GLU A 116 -17.04 -3.46 15.84
N ARG A 117 -17.95 -3.14 14.92
CA ARG A 117 -17.92 -3.70 13.57
C ARG A 117 -16.71 -3.19 12.80
N ARG A 118 -15.78 -4.10 12.48
CA ARG A 118 -14.76 -3.82 11.46
C ARG A 118 -15.45 -3.59 10.11
N LYS A 119 -15.14 -2.46 9.48
CA LYS A 119 -15.59 -2.18 8.11
C LYS A 119 -14.61 -2.85 7.14
N HIS A 120 -15.14 -3.59 6.17
CA HIS A 120 -14.33 -4.09 5.06
C HIS A 120 -13.76 -2.89 4.28
N LEU A 121 -12.47 -2.94 4.03
CA LEU A 121 -11.75 -2.00 3.18
C LEU A 121 -11.43 -2.71 1.88
N SER A 122 -11.51 -2.00 0.75
CA SER A 122 -10.93 -2.50 -0.49
C SER A 122 -9.42 -2.73 -0.32
N GLU A 123 -8.81 -3.52 -1.20
CA GLU A 123 -7.36 -3.76 -1.17
C GLU A 123 -6.56 -2.46 -1.26
N GLU A 124 -7.02 -1.51 -2.07
CA GLU A 124 -6.44 -0.18 -2.19
C GLU A 124 -6.57 0.59 -0.88
N GLU A 125 -7.77 0.68 -0.32
CA GLU A 125 -8.02 1.36 0.96
C GLU A 125 -7.16 0.77 2.09
N TYR A 126 -7.05 -0.56 2.14
CA TYR A 126 -6.22 -1.25 3.12
C TYR A 126 -4.73 -0.93 2.93
N ARG A 127 -4.22 -1.00 1.70
CA ARG A 127 -2.83 -0.63 1.38
C ARG A 127 -2.53 0.81 1.77
N LEU A 128 -3.43 1.75 1.45
CA LEU A 128 -3.28 3.15 1.85
C LEU A 128 -3.25 3.30 3.38
N LYS A 129 -4.12 2.59 4.09
CA LYS A 129 -4.14 2.61 5.56
C LYS A 129 -2.81 2.12 6.15
N MET A 130 -2.32 0.96 5.71
CA MET A 130 -1.06 0.38 6.18
C MET A 130 0.14 1.27 5.84
N TRP A 131 0.15 1.86 4.65
CA TRP A 131 1.18 2.81 4.24
C TRP A 131 1.21 4.04 5.15
N ASN A 132 0.03 4.61 5.46
CA ASN A 132 -0.09 5.76 6.36
C ASN A 132 0.35 5.44 7.79
N GLU A 133 0.05 4.25 8.30
CA GLU A 133 0.53 3.79 9.62
C GLU A 133 2.05 3.67 9.63
N THR A 134 2.63 3.05 8.59
CA THR A 134 4.08 2.91 8.41
C THR A 134 4.77 4.27 8.32
N LEU A 135 4.18 5.23 7.59
CA LEU A 135 4.69 6.59 7.48
C LEU A 135 4.72 7.28 8.85
N LYS A 136 3.63 7.18 9.62
CA LYS A 136 3.56 7.77 10.97
C LYS A 136 4.63 7.21 11.91
N GLU A 137 4.93 5.92 11.83
CA GLU A 137 6.02 5.30 12.62
C GLU A 137 7.39 5.83 12.21
N LYS A 138 7.65 5.93 10.91
CA LYS A 138 8.91 6.49 10.39
C LYS A 138 9.07 7.96 10.79
N GLU A 139 8.01 8.76 10.71
CA GLU A 139 8.01 10.16 11.18
C GLU A 139 8.30 10.28 12.67
N LYS A 140 7.72 9.41 13.51
CA LYS A 140 8.04 9.37 14.95
C LYS A 140 9.51 8.99 15.19
N GLY A 141 10.02 8.01 14.44
CA GLY A 141 11.44 7.61 14.50
C GLY A 141 12.38 8.75 14.12
N LEU A 142 12.04 9.50 13.08
CA LEU A 142 12.79 10.66 12.62
C LEU A 142 12.81 11.76 13.68
N LYS A 143 11.67 12.12 14.28
CA LYS A 143 11.61 13.11 15.36
C LYS A 143 12.50 12.74 16.56
N LYS A 144 12.48 11.47 16.97
CA LYS A 144 13.36 10.97 18.05
C LYS A 144 14.84 11.02 17.67
N PHE A 145 15.17 10.90 16.38
CA PHE A 145 16.54 11.03 15.92
C PHE A 145 16.99 12.50 15.90
N GLU A 146 16.12 13.40 15.42
CA GLU A 146 16.36 14.85 15.44
C GLU A 146 16.60 15.37 16.86
N GLN A 147 15.75 14.98 17.81
CA GLN A 147 15.91 15.37 19.21
C GLN A 147 17.26 14.90 19.79
N ARG A 148 17.68 13.67 19.47
CA ARG A 148 18.99 13.15 19.90
C ARG A 148 20.17 13.91 19.30
N LEU A 149 20.03 14.42 18.07
CA LEU A 149 21.07 15.27 17.46
C LEU A 149 21.13 16.63 18.15
N GLU A 150 19.98 17.22 18.46
CA GLU A 150 19.88 18.50 19.17
C GLU A 150 20.47 18.40 20.59
N ASP A 151 20.14 17.35 21.34
CA ASP A 151 20.69 17.09 22.68
C ASP A 151 22.23 16.96 22.63
N LYS A 152 22.77 16.27 21.62
CA LYS A 152 24.22 16.15 21.42
C LYS A 152 24.87 17.48 21.04
N LEU A 153 24.21 18.28 20.22
CA LEU A 153 24.70 19.60 19.84
C LEU A 153 24.79 20.52 21.06
N ASN A 154 23.74 20.54 21.89
CA ASN A 154 23.71 21.30 23.14
C ASN A 154 24.77 20.79 24.13
N GLY A 155 24.99 19.47 24.20
CA GLY A 155 26.05 18.87 25.02
C GLY A 155 27.46 19.26 24.59
N LEU A 156 27.68 19.65 23.33
CA LEU A 156 28.97 20.14 22.82
C LEU A 156 29.20 21.64 23.10
N GLU A 157 28.19 22.38 23.51
CA GLU A 157 28.30 23.80 23.86
C GLU A 157 29.11 24.01 25.15
N VAL A 158 28.95 23.12 26.14
CA VAL A 158 29.71 23.17 27.42
C VAL A 158 31.21 22.90 27.22
N PRO A 159 31.65 21.83 26.51
CA PRO A 159 33.06 21.65 26.14
C PRO A 159 33.63 22.82 25.34
N ARG A 160 32.82 23.44 24.47
CA ARG A 160 33.25 24.61 23.70
C ARG A 160 33.54 25.82 24.60
N GLN A 161 32.68 26.08 25.59
CA GLN A 161 32.88 27.16 26.54
C GLN A 161 34.09 26.90 27.44
N ALA A 162 34.23 25.68 27.95
CA ALA A 162 35.41 25.28 28.73
C ALA A 162 36.73 25.42 27.93
N LEU A 163 36.71 25.16 26.62
CA LEU A 163 37.84 25.39 25.72
C LEU A 163 38.13 26.89 25.52
N GLN A 164 37.11 27.74 25.38
CA GLN A 164 37.31 29.19 25.33
C GLN A 164 37.92 29.71 26.64
N ASP A 165 37.37 29.31 27.79
CA ASP A 165 37.87 29.70 29.11
C ASP A 165 39.32 29.21 29.35
N ALA A 166 39.68 28.04 28.80
CA ALA A 166 41.05 27.52 28.85
C ALA A 166 42.02 28.26 27.90
N GLN A 167 41.53 28.84 26.80
CA GLN A 167 42.33 29.64 25.86
C GLN A 167 42.57 31.07 26.35
N GLU A 168 41.67 31.65 27.15
CA GLU A 168 41.83 33.02 27.67
C GLU A 168 42.92 33.16 28.76
N GLY A 169 43.27 32.06 29.47
CA GLY A 169 44.51 31.88 30.24
C GLY A 169 44.75 32.75 31.49
N PRO A 170 45.40 32.23 32.56
CA PRO A 170 45.85 33.05 33.69
C PRO A 170 47.17 33.79 33.36
N GLN A 171 47.38 34.98 33.94
CA GLN A 171 48.65 35.69 33.86
C GLN A 171 49.73 34.94 34.68
N LEU A 172 50.78 34.46 34.01
CA LEU A 172 52.00 33.96 34.67
C LEU A 172 52.77 35.14 35.27
N HIS A 173 52.92 35.16 36.59
CA HIS A 173 53.77 36.13 37.28
C HIS A 173 55.23 35.66 37.25
N LEU A 174 55.95 36.04 36.19
CA LEU A 174 57.38 35.76 36.09
C LEU A 174 58.16 36.68 37.03
N GLY A 175 58.70 36.13 38.11
CA GLY A 175 59.64 36.84 38.98
C GLY A 175 60.99 36.99 38.30
N VAL A 176 61.39 38.22 37.97
CA VAL A 176 62.75 38.52 37.52
C VAL A 176 63.65 38.61 38.75
N SER A 177 64.49 37.60 39.00
CA SER A 177 65.58 37.76 39.97
C SER A 177 66.80 38.33 39.25
N GLU A 178 67.41 39.38 39.80
CA GLU A 178 68.69 39.89 39.30
C GLU A 178 69.75 38.76 39.28
N PRO A 179 70.45 38.56 38.15
CA PRO A 179 71.34 37.42 38.00
C PRO A 179 72.62 37.68 38.79
N LEU A 180 72.80 37.01 39.94
CA LEU A 180 74.02 37.23 40.73
C LEU A 180 75.27 36.63 40.06
N PHE A 181 75.20 35.49 39.38
CA PHE A 181 76.30 34.97 38.55
C PHE A 181 75.75 33.95 37.53
N GLY A 182 75.94 34.19 36.22
CA GLY A 182 75.93 33.17 35.17
C GLY A 182 74.59 32.49 34.80
N ASP A 183 73.73 33.20 34.07
CA ASP A 183 72.98 32.77 32.85
C ASP A 183 71.72 33.64 32.74
N LYS A 184 71.66 34.50 31.72
CA LYS A 184 70.54 35.44 31.49
C LYS A 184 69.25 34.77 30.97
N THR A 185 69.24 33.44 30.85
CA THR A 185 68.17 32.66 30.22
C THR A 185 67.33 31.85 31.21
N LYS A 186 67.64 31.90 32.52
CA LYS A 186 66.92 31.12 33.54
C LYS A 186 65.93 31.99 34.30
N VAL A 187 64.67 31.55 34.33
CA VAL A 187 63.57 32.20 35.08
C VAL A 187 63.12 31.25 36.19
N LYS A 188 62.83 31.80 37.38
CA LYS A 188 62.20 31.03 38.46
C LYS A 188 60.69 31.09 38.30
N ILE A 189 60.07 29.92 38.24
CA ILE A 189 58.62 29.74 38.20
C ILE A 189 58.26 28.84 39.37
N ASP A 190 57.14 29.13 40.02
CA ASP A 190 56.62 28.25 41.06
C ASP A 190 56.26 26.87 40.47
N LYS A 191 56.69 25.81 41.14
CA LYS A 191 56.54 24.44 40.62
C LYS A 191 55.07 24.00 40.59
N HIS A 192 54.23 24.53 41.50
CA HIS A 192 52.81 24.26 41.54
C HIS A 192 52.09 25.01 40.40
N GLU A 193 52.41 26.28 40.18
CA GLU A 193 51.87 27.07 39.06
C GLU A 193 52.23 26.45 37.70
N LEU A 194 53.49 26.00 37.52
CA LEU A 194 53.92 25.34 36.30
C LEU A 194 53.16 24.01 36.06
N LYS A 195 52.90 23.25 37.13
CA LYS A 195 52.17 21.99 37.05
C LYS A 195 50.70 22.22 36.67
N GLU A 196 50.04 23.21 37.27
CA GLU A 196 48.66 23.57 36.92
C GLU A 196 48.53 24.00 35.45
N VAL A 197 49.50 24.75 34.93
CA VAL A 197 49.52 25.16 33.51
C VAL A 197 49.69 23.95 32.59
N LEU A 198 50.59 23.02 32.93
CA LEU A 198 50.80 21.78 32.16
C LEU A 198 49.57 20.87 32.17
N ASP A 199 48.99 20.62 33.34
CA ASP A 199 47.79 19.78 33.49
C ASP A 199 46.60 20.37 32.69
N ARG A 200 46.48 21.71 32.64
CA ARG A 200 45.44 22.41 31.87
C ARG A 200 45.70 22.40 30.36
N ALA A 201 46.96 22.49 29.94
CA ALA A 201 47.35 22.38 28.53
C ALA A 201 47.09 20.97 27.98
N GLU A 202 47.37 19.94 28.78
CA GLU A 202 47.07 18.55 28.44
C GLU A 202 45.56 18.31 28.36
N LEU A 203 44.79 18.80 29.34
CA LEU A 203 43.32 18.77 29.32
C LEU A 203 42.75 19.48 28.08
N SER A 204 43.26 20.67 27.76
CA SER A 204 42.84 21.46 26.59
C SER A 204 43.09 20.70 25.28
N ASN A 205 44.28 20.12 25.10
CA ASN A 205 44.60 19.34 23.90
C ASN A 205 43.69 18.12 23.74
N ASN A 206 43.43 17.39 24.83
CA ASN A 206 42.54 16.22 24.83
C ASN A 206 41.09 16.60 24.51
N LEU A 207 40.59 17.70 25.07
CA LEU A 207 39.27 18.26 24.75
C LEU A 207 39.18 18.69 23.29
N LEU A 208 40.20 19.36 22.76
CA LEU A 208 40.21 19.87 21.38
C LEU A 208 40.19 18.73 20.35
N ALA A 209 40.89 17.63 20.63
CA ALA A 209 40.83 16.41 19.83
C ALA A 209 39.45 15.75 19.85
N THR A 210 38.83 15.65 21.03
CA THR A 210 37.52 15.01 21.21
C THR A 210 36.39 15.83 20.57
N VAL A 211 36.36 17.14 20.85
CA VAL A 211 35.38 18.07 20.26
C VAL A 211 35.54 18.17 18.75
N GLY A 212 36.77 18.11 18.23
CA GLY A 212 37.04 18.06 16.80
C GLY A 212 36.44 16.81 16.12
N ALA A 213 36.62 15.64 16.73
CA ALA A 213 36.09 14.37 16.23
C ALA A 213 34.55 14.35 16.28
N ASP A 214 33.94 14.81 17.37
CA ASP A 214 32.50 14.87 17.52
C ASP A 214 31.86 15.88 16.56
N ARG A 215 32.50 17.04 16.33
CA ARG A 215 32.03 18.03 15.35
C ARG A 215 32.01 17.45 13.93
N LEU A 216 33.03 16.66 13.57
CA LEU A 216 33.07 16.00 12.26
C LEU A 216 31.93 14.99 12.11
N ARG A 217 31.70 14.15 13.14
CA ARG A 217 30.60 13.18 13.16
C ARG A 217 29.24 13.86 13.07
N LEU A 218 29.02 14.92 13.84
CA LEU A 218 27.76 15.67 13.82
C LEU A 218 27.50 16.28 12.44
N ARG A 219 28.53 16.83 11.81
CA ARG A 219 28.45 17.38 10.45
C ARG A 219 28.06 16.30 9.43
N GLN A 220 28.69 15.12 9.49
CA GLN A 220 28.34 13.99 8.65
C GLN A 220 26.89 13.55 8.85
N GLN A 221 26.44 13.42 10.11
CA GLN A 221 25.05 13.08 10.43
C GLN A 221 24.06 14.14 9.95
N HIS A 222 24.42 15.43 10.03
CA HIS A 222 23.59 16.52 9.55
C HIS A 222 23.48 16.53 8.01
N GLU A 223 24.58 16.28 7.31
CA GLU A 223 24.59 16.13 5.85
C GLU A 223 23.74 14.92 5.40
N GLU A 224 23.84 13.79 6.10
CA GLU A 224 23.02 12.61 5.85
C GLU A 224 21.53 12.89 6.11
N LEU A 225 21.20 13.58 7.21
CA LEU A 225 19.83 13.96 7.54
C LEU A 225 19.24 14.88 6.46
N ASN A 226 20.00 15.85 5.97
CA ASN A 226 19.55 16.75 4.90
C ASN A 226 19.31 15.98 3.59
N ARG A 227 20.19 15.04 3.23
CA ARG A 227 19.98 14.15 2.07
C ARG A 227 18.72 13.31 2.22
N LEU A 228 18.45 12.77 3.42
CA LEU A 228 17.25 11.99 3.68
C LEU A 228 15.99 12.87 3.62
N ARG A 229 16.04 14.12 4.10
CA ARG A 229 14.95 15.10 3.98
C ARG A 229 14.63 15.44 2.53
N GLU A 230 15.65 15.67 1.70
CA GLU A 230 15.47 15.93 0.27
C GLU A 230 14.80 14.74 -0.43
N LYS A 231 15.30 13.52 -0.19
CA LYS A 231 14.69 12.29 -0.73
C LYS A 231 13.24 12.10 -0.27
N ALA A 232 12.94 12.39 1.00
CA ALA A 232 11.58 12.30 1.52
C ALA A 232 10.64 13.34 0.89
N ALA A 233 11.13 14.58 0.69
CA ALA A 233 10.36 15.63 0.02
C ALA A 233 10.08 15.29 -1.44
N GLU A 234 11.06 14.74 -2.16
CA GLU A 234 10.89 14.25 -3.53
C GLU A 234 9.90 13.09 -3.62
N ALA A 235 10.04 12.10 -2.73
CA ALA A 235 9.10 10.97 -2.65
C ALA A 235 7.67 11.43 -2.36
N LYS A 236 7.50 12.45 -1.50
CA LYS A 236 6.19 13.05 -1.23
C LYS A 236 5.61 13.73 -2.47
N ARG A 237 6.39 14.55 -3.19
CA ARG A 237 5.96 15.20 -4.44
C ARG A 237 5.52 14.16 -5.48
N LEU A 238 6.28 13.06 -5.61
CA LEU A 238 5.93 11.96 -6.50
C LEU A 238 4.63 11.26 -6.08
N ALA A 239 4.41 11.08 -4.78
CA ALA A 239 3.18 10.50 -4.26
C ALA A 239 1.97 11.40 -4.52
N ASP A 240 2.09 12.71 -4.28
CA ASP A 240 1.06 13.70 -4.57
C ASP A 240 0.72 13.70 -6.08
N ARG A 241 1.73 13.68 -6.95
CA ARG A 241 1.53 13.59 -8.41
C ARG A 241 0.85 12.28 -8.83
N ARG A 242 1.18 11.15 -8.19
CA ARG A 242 0.51 9.87 -8.45
C ARG A 242 -0.97 9.93 -8.03
N ALA A 243 -1.29 10.58 -6.92
CA ALA A 243 -2.67 10.75 -6.46
C ALA A 243 -3.50 11.60 -7.43
N GLU A 244 -2.94 12.68 -7.96
CA GLU A 244 -3.58 13.50 -9.02
C GLU A 244 -3.87 12.66 -10.26
N LEU A 245 -2.87 11.92 -10.76
CA LEU A 245 -3.04 11.07 -11.95
C LEU A 245 -4.10 9.97 -11.73
N LEU A 246 -4.19 9.41 -10.52
CA LEU A 246 -5.25 8.45 -10.20
C LEU A 246 -6.64 9.09 -10.23
N GLN A 247 -6.81 10.30 -9.72
CA GLN A 247 -8.09 11.02 -9.82
C GLN A 247 -8.47 11.32 -11.27
N GLU A 248 -7.50 11.72 -12.10
CA GLU A 248 -7.70 11.92 -13.53
C GLU A 248 -8.15 10.62 -14.20
N LEU A 249 -7.41 9.52 -13.98
CA LEU A 249 -7.73 8.20 -14.55
C LEU A 249 -9.12 7.70 -14.12
N GLU A 250 -9.48 7.87 -12.85
CA GLU A 250 -10.81 7.52 -12.37
C GLU A 250 -11.91 8.36 -13.03
N SER A 251 -11.65 9.65 -13.28
CA SER A 251 -12.59 10.53 -13.95
C SER A 251 -12.83 10.11 -15.41
N GLU A 252 -11.76 9.75 -16.12
CA GLU A 252 -11.82 9.20 -17.46
C GLU A 252 -12.54 7.87 -17.48
N HIS A 253 -12.22 6.96 -16.55
CA HIS A 253 -12.91 5.68 -16.41
C HIS A 253 -14.42 5.88 -16.20
N ARG A 254 -14.83 6.81 -15.33
CA ARG A 254 -16.25 7.16 -15.13
C ARG A 254 -16.90 7.70 -16.40
N MET A 255 -16.17 8.45 -17.24
CA MET A 255 -16.69 8.95 -18.51
C MET A 255 -16.89 7.82 -19.52
N ILE A 256 -15.88 6.96 -19.68
CA ILE A 256 -15.94 5.78 -20.55
C ILE A 256 -17.09 4.85 -20.12
N MET A 257 -17.27 4.64 -18.82
CA MET A 257 -18.35 3.80 -18.31
C MET A 257 -19.74 4.39 -18.59
N ARG A 258 -19.88 5.72 -18.57
CA ARG A 258 -21.13 6.40 -18.99
C ARG A 258 -21.38 6.20 -20.48
N GLN A 259 -20.39 6.47 -21.33
CA GLN A 259 -20.49 6.28 -22.77
C GLN A 259 -20.84 4.82 -23.13
N ASN A 260 -20.18 3.84 -22.49
CA ASN A 260 -20.48 2.42 -22.68
C ASN A 260 -21.91 2.06 -22.25
N THR A 261 -22.46 2.74 -21.25
CA THR A 261 -23.85 2.53 -20.83
C THR A 261 -24.81 3.11 -21.86
N GLU A 262 -24.57 4.33 -22.34
CA GLU A 262 -25.37 4.96 -23.40
C GLU A 262 -25.36 4.14 -24.69
N ILE A 263 -24.19 3.65 -25.13
CA ILE A 263 -24.06 2.78 -26.31
C ILE A 263 -24.85 1.49 -26.10
N ARG A 264 -24.78 0.89 -24.90
CA ARG A 264 -25.52 -0.34 -24.59
C ARG A 264 -27.03 -0.12 -24.61
N ASP A 265 -27.50 0.99 -24.07
CA ASP A 265 -28.92 1.35 -24.06
C ASP A 265 -29.40 1.62 -25.49
N ARG A 266 -28.64 2.39 -26.28
CA ARG A 266 -28.97 2.64 -27.69
C ARG A 266 -28.98 1.37 -28.53
N ASN A 267 -28.02 0.48 -28.33
CA ASN A 267 -28.03 -0.84 -28.98
C ASN A 267 -29.29 -1.63 -28.62
N THR A 268 -29.73 -1.58 -27.36
CA THR A 268 -30.95 -2.27 -26.92
C THR A 268 -32.20 -1.72 -27.58
N GLU A 269 -32.30 -0.39 -27.72
CA GLU A 269 -33.36 0.28 -28.49
C GLU A 269 -33.35 -0.15 -29.95
N LEU A 270 -32.19 -0.08 -30.62
CA LEU A 270 -32.04 -0.47 -32.02
C LEU A 270 -32.39 -1.95 -32.26
N TYR A 271 -32.06 -2.85 -31.32
CA TYR A 271 -32.48 -4.24 -31.40
C TYR A 271 -34.01 -4.40 -31.29
N THR A 272 -34.64 -3.59 -30.44
CA THR A 272 -36.10 -3.60 -30.26
C THR A 272 -36.80 -3.05 -31.50
N GLU A 273 -36.35 -1.90 -32.01
CA GLU A 273 -36.83 -1.30 -33.26
C GLU A 273 -36.68 -2.26 -34.45
N ASN A 274 -35.51 -2.88 -34.60
CA ASN A 274 -35.28 -3.90 -35.65
C ASN A 274 -36.23 -5.09 -35.52
N THR A 275 -36.51 -5.54 -34.29
CA THR A 275 -37.44 -6.66 -34.07
C THR A 275 -38.85 -6.29 -34.51
N LEU A 276 -39.33 -5.11 -34.10
CA LEU A 276 -40.65 -4.60 -34.50
C LEU A 276 -40.76 -4.41 -36.01
N MET A 277 -39.70 -3.91 -36.65
CA MET A 277 -39.69 -3.70 -38.10
C MET A 277 -39.75 -5.04 -38.85
N LYS A 278 -39.00 -6.05 -38.40
CA LYS A 278 -39.08 -7.42 -38.96
C LYS A 278 -40.48 -8.02 -38.80
N GLU A 279 -41.09 -7.86 -37.62
CA GLU A 279 -42.47 -8.30 -37.38
C GLU A 279 -43.47 -7.59 -38.29
N PHE A 280 -43.32 -6.28 -38.51
CA PHE A 280 -44.16 -5.50 -39.41
C PHE A 280 -44.03 -5.95 -40.88
N ILE A 281 -42.79 -6.13 -41.37
CA ILE A 281 -42.51 -6.60 -42.73
C ILE A 281 -43.17 -7.98 -42.95
N ALA A 282 -42.98 -8.90 -42.00
CA ALA A 282 -43.58 -10.23 -42.06
C ALA A 282 -45.12 -10.16 -42.04
N HIS A 283 -45.72 -9.35 -41.16
CA HIS A 283 -47.16 -9.17 -41.09
C HIS A 283 -47.74 -8.58 -42.38
N LYS A 284 -47.00 -7.72 -43.08
CA LYS A 284 -47.43 -7.11 -44.35
C LYS A 284 -47.12 -7.95 -45.58
N GLY A 285 -46.41 -9.08 -45.42
CA GLY A 285 -46.01 -9.94 -46.54
C GLY A 285 -44.94 -9.31 -47.43
N LEU A 286 -44.18 -8.34 -46.93
CA LEU A 286 -43.19 -7.57 -47.68
C LEU A 286 -41.77 -8.17 -47.61
N SER A 287 -41.64 -9.44 -47.21
CA SER A 287 -40.34 -10.03 -46.92
C SER A 287 -39.44 -10.15 -48.16
N GLU A 288 -39.98 -10.62 -49.30
CA GLU A 288 -39.24 -10.68 -50.57
C GLU A 288 -38.86 -9.27 -51.06
N ASP A 289 -39.82 -8.35 -51.12
CA ASP A 289 -39.57 -6.96 -51.54
C ASP A 289 -38.48 -6.26 -50.69
N PHE A 290 -38.44 -6.56 -49.39
CA PHE A 290 -37.43 -6.02 -48.49
C PHE A 290 -36.04 -6.64 -48.70
N GLU A 291 -35.96 -7.95 -48.96
CA GLU A 291 -34.69 -8.62 -49.25
C GLU A 291 -34.09 -8.14 -50.57
N ASP A 292 -34.92 -7.98 -51.61
CA ASP A 292 -34.51 -7.44 -52.91
C ASP A 292 -34.00 -6.00 -52.78
N TRP A 293 -34.74 -5.15 -52.05
CA TRP A 293 -34.29 -3.79 -51.76
C TRP A 293 -32.98 -3.75 -50.96
N ALA A 294 -32.84 -4.60 -49.93
CA ALA A 294 -31.64 -4.66 -49.11
C ALA A 294 -30.42 -5.22 -49.86
N GLY A 295 -30.63 -6.06 -50.87
CA GLY A 295 -29.60 -6.51 -51.81
C GLY A 295 -29.10 -5.35 -52.67
N ALA A 296 -30.02 -4.64 -53.34
CA ALA A 296 -29.68 -3.48 -54.17
C ALA A 296 -28.98 -2.35 -53.39
N LEU A 297 -29.37 -2.13 -52.12
CA LEU A 297 -28.72 -1.15 -51.26
C LEU A 297 -27.27 -1.55 -50.93
N ARG A 298 -27.00 -2.83 -50.67
CA ARG A 298 -25.65 -3.33 -50.39
C ARG A 298 -24.73 -3.17 -51.59
N GLU A 299 -25.19 -3.55 -52.77
CA GLU A 299 -24.43 -3.37 -54.01
C GLU A 299 -24.11 -1.89 -54.26
N ALA A 300 -25.06 -0.99 -54.02
CA ALA A 300 -24.84 0.45 -54.14
C ALA A 300 -23.82 0.99 -53.10
N GLN A 301 -23.84 0.49 -51.86
CA GLN A 301 -22.86 0.88 -50.84
C GLN A 301 -21.45 0.38 -51.17
N GLU A 302 -21.31 -0.89 -51.58
CA GLU A 302 -20.01 -1.47 -51.97
C GLU A 302 -19.41 -0.71 -53.17
N THR A 303 -20.25 -0.30 -54.12
CA THR A 303 -19.82 0.52 -55.27
C THR A 303 -19.33 1.90 -54.81
N LEU A 304 -20.05 2.56 -53.89
CA LEU A 304 -19.68 3.87 -53.36
C LEU A 304 -18.40 3.83 -52.52
N GLU A 305 -18.23 2.80 -51.68
CA GLU A 305 -17.00 2.59 -50.89
C GLU A 305 -15.79 2.35 -51.79
N ALA A 306 -15.94 1.54 -52.84
CA ALA A 306 -14.88 1.32 -53.83
C ALA A 306 -14.50 2.60 -54.60
N GLU A 307 -15.47 3.46 -54.93
CA GLU A 307 -15.21 4.77 -55.54
C GLU A 307 -14.48 5.74 -54.60
N LEU A 308 -14.81 5.72 -53.30
CA LEU A 308 -14.15 6.53 -52.27
C LEU A 308 -12.73 6.06 -51.94
N GLU A 309 -12.44 4.75 -52.02
CA GLU A 309 -11.08 4.21 -51.85
C GLU A 309 -10.15 4.50 -53.04
N LEU A 310 -10.73 4.80 -54.21
CA LEU A 310 -9.99 5.14 -55.44
C LEU A 310 -9.74 6.65 -55.62
N SER A 311 -10.30 7.53 -54.75
CA SER A 311 -10.13 8.99 -54.77
C SER A 311 -9.10 9.49 -53.75
#